data_AF-A0A527GK02-F1
#
_entry.id   AF-A0A527GK02-F1
#
_cell.length_a   1.000
_cell.length_b   1.000
_cell.length_c   1.000
_cell.angle_alpha   90.00
_cell.angle_beta   90.00
_cell.angle_gamma   90.00
#
_symmetry.space_group_name_H-M   'P 1'
#
loop_
_entity.id
_entity.type
_entity.pdbx_description
1 polymer ?
#
loop_
_entity_poly.entity_id
_entity_poly.type
_entity_poly.pdbx_seq_one_letter_code
_entity_poly.pdbx_strand_id
1 'polypeptide(L)' 'METIGFIGLGIMGAPMAGHLLDAGYPVIASDHRSKPPA' A
#
# COMPACT_ATOMS: atom_id res chain seq x y z
N MET A 1 0.91 14.55 11.82
CA MET A 1 1.41 13.27 11.29
C MET A 1 0.28 12.70 10.47
N GLU A 2 0.41 12.70 9.15
CA GLU A 2 -0.67 12.28 8.24
C GLU A 2 -0.58 10.77 8.01
N THR A 3 -1.71 10.08 8.12
CA THR A 3 -1.80 8.65 7.81
C THR A 3 -2.11 8.48 6.33
N ILE A 4 -1.30 7.67 5.64
CA ILE A 4 -1.46 7.40 4.22
C ILE A 4 -2.24 6.09 4.02
N GLY A 5 -3.35 6.17 3.28
CA GLY A 5 -4.03 5.00 2.75
C GLY A 5 -3.38 4.51 1.47
N PHE A 6 -3.03 3.23 1.40
CA PHE A 6 -2.36 2.63 0.25
C PHE A 6 -3.16 1.44 -0.29
N ILE A 7 -3.55 1.45 -1.56
CA ILE A 7 -4.36 0.38 -2.16
C ILE A 7 -3.53 -0.38 -3.20
N GLY A 8 -3.38 -1.69 -2.98
CA GLY A 8 -2.68 -2.61 -3.87
C GLY A 8 -1.18 -2.65 -3.62
N LEU A 9 -0.70 -3.74 -3.00
CA LEU A 9 0.73 -3.89 -2.72
C LEU A 9 1.46 -4.51 -3.92
N GLY A 10 1.02 -5.62 -4.51
CA GLY A 10 1.61 -6.16 -5.76
C GLY A 10 3.17 -6.16 -5.83
N ILE A 11 3.73 -6.13 -7.05
CA ILE A 11 5.20 -6.07 -7.23
C ILE A 11 5.73 -4.64 -7.10
N MET A 12 4.96 -3.64 -7.54
CA MET A 12 5.37 -2.23 -7.50
C MET A 12 4.93 -1.51 -6.22
N GLY A 13 3.74 -1.81 -5.70
CA GLY A 13 3.17 -1.08 -4.56
C GLY A 13 3.86 -1.39 -3.23
N ALA A 14 4.34 -2.61 -3.03
CA ALA A 14 5.02 -3.05 -1.83
C ALA A 14 6.30 -2.24 -1.53
N PRO A 15 7.26 -2.05 -2.48
CA PRO A 15 8.41 -1.20 -2.22
C PRO A 15 8.02 0.28 -2.04
N MET A 16 6.98 0.78 -2.72
CA MET A 16 6.50 2.15 -2.52
C MET A 16 5.93 2.37 -1.11
N ALA A 17 5.11 1.44 -0.62
CA ALA A 17 4.60 1.48 0.76
C ALA A 17 5.74 1.37 1.79
N GLY A 18 6.78 0.58 1.50
CA GLY A 18 8.00 0.51 2.29
C GLY A 18 8.70 1.86 2.41
N HIS A 19 8.91 2.57 1.30
CA HIS A 19 9.53 3.91 1.32
C HIS A 19 8.73 4.92 2.14
N LEU A 20 7.39 4.84 2.13
CA LEU A 20 6.54 5.70 2.96
C LEU A 20 6.72 5.42 4.46
N LEU A 21 6.85 4.14 4.83
CA LEU A 21 7.18 3.75 6.20
C LEU A 21 8.58 4.23 6.60
N ASP A 22 9.57 4.06 5.72
CA ASP A 22 10.96 4.50 5.95
C ASP A 22 11.06 6.03 6.11
N ALA A 23 10.21 6.78 5.41
CA ALA A 23 10.07 8.22 5.55
C ALA A 23 9.31 8.66 6.83
N GLY A 24 8.82 7.71 7.64
CA GLY A 24 8.17 7.97 8.92
C GLY A 24 6.66 8.23 8.84
N TYR A 25 6.03 7.96 7.69
CA TYR A 25 4.58 8.08 7.57
C TYR A 25 3.87 6.82 8.06
N PRO A 26 2.84 6.93 8.91
CA PRO A 26 1.93 5.83 9.20
C PRO A 26 1.20 5.41 7.91
N VAL A 27 1.27 4.13 7.54
CA VAL A 27 0.62 3.59 6.33
C VAL A 27 -0.42 2.55 6.71
N ILE A 28 -1.62 2.66 6.14
CA ILE A 28 -2.66 1.63 6.16
C ILE A 28 -2.79 1.08 4.74
N ALA A 29 -2.46 -0.19 4.54
CA ALA A 29 -2.56 -0.84 3.25
C ALA A 29 -3.81 -1.73 3.14
N SER A 30 -4.47 -1.69 1.98
CA SER A 30 -5.52 -2.64 1.61
C SER A 30 -5.17 -3.28 0.28
N ASP A 31 -5.22 -4.61 0.22
CA ASP A 31 -4.91 -5.36 -1.00
C ASP A 31 -6.09 -6.27 -1.37
N HIS A 32 -6.44 -6.28 -2.64
CA HIS A 32 -7.51 -7.10 -3.18
C HIS A 32 -6.91 -8.13 -4.14
N ARG A 33 -6.79 -9.36 -3.65
CA ARG A 33 -6.11 -10.46 -4.36
C ARG A 33 -7.03 -11.29 -5.24
N SER A 34 -8.34 -11.01 -5.21
CA SER A 34 -9.31 -11.73 -6.03
C SER A 34 -9.31 -11.18 -7.45
N LYS A 35 -9.48 -12.06 -8.43
CA LYS A 35 -9.68 -11.66 -9.83
C LYS A 35 -10.92 -10.74 -9.91
N PRO A 36 -10.92 -9.71 -10.77
CA PRO A 36 -12.14 -8.95 -11.03
C PRO A 36 -13.25 -9.91 -11.46
N PRO A 37 -14.51 -9.64 -11.07
CA PRO A 37 -15.65 -10.38 -11.60
C PRO A 37 -15.64 -10.30 -13.14
N ALA A 38 -16.13 -11.37 -13.77
CA ALA A 38 -16.19 -11.51 -15.22
C ALA A 38 -17.17 -10.51 -15.86
#